data_AF-A0A1U7MXI7-F1
#
_entry.id   AF-A0A1U7MXI7-F1
#
_cell.length_a   1.000
_cell.length_b   1.000
_cell.length_c   1.000
_cell.angle_alpha   90.00
_cell.angle_beta   90.00
_cell.angle_gamma   90.00
#
_symmetry.space_group_name_H-M   'P 1'
#
loop_
_entity.id
_entity.type
_entity.pdbx_description
1 polymer ?
#
loop_
_entity_poly.entity_id
_entity_poly.type
_entity_poly.pdbx_seq_one_letter_code
_entity_poly.pdbx_strand_id
1 'polypeptide(L)'
;MTSHYNSPGLTTLAYRVSTHGTSFQRMLAGLRTQTASPNDSDQGNRPLATLNTSHRDDPAIAFLDSLATVVDVLSFYQERIANEGYLNTATERLSVLELTRTIGYELNPGVAASTFLAFTVDDTPGTTSVATVPKGTKVQSVPGQGELPQTFETIEEIEARAQWNALTPYRPLVKQTQSISSNTTELFLEGINTQLQPGNLLILIDPSAAASNQGHFLTLQTVEPNTQDGYTKVTWSPAPDQPSIESPQVFAFRQQINLFGSNAPDWKELPDDTKRKYSAIAGGIFYSTDRGNNWNSVSTGLLKNADIRALATWQDVVFAGTHKGIFYSTDGGQEWIPINQGLTNTDIHALTINSQGHLFAGATGGNVFRSTDGGESWITIGTGSLTIVEHRIPATAEGSESWTPVNTSLPNTVVRSLFTYSCYYSHPDSVTPKPLRPHHSNH
;
A
#
# COMPACT_ATOMS: atom_id res chain seq x y z
N MET A 1 44.52 25.96 31.43
CA MET A 1 43.34 25.77 32.30
C MET A 1 42.34 24.94 31.51
N THR A 2 42.46 23.62 31.58
CA THR A 2 41.52 22.70 30.92
C THR A 2 40.23 22.65 31.72
N SER A 3 39.11 22.92 31.07
CA SER A 3 37.76 22.91 31.64
C SER A 3 37.55 21.72 32.58
N HIS A 4 37.20 21.98 33.85
CA HIS A 4 36.87 20.96 34.86
C HIS A 4 35.44 20.40 34.72
N TYR A 5 34.78 20.61 33.57
CA TYR A 5 33.38 20.26 33.37
C TYR A 5 33.24 19.22 32.28
N ASN A 6 32.59 18.09 32.61
CA ASN A 6 32.11 17.13 31.63
C ASN A 6 30.88 17.72 30.93
N SER A 7 30.91 17.81 29.60
CA SER A 7 29.78 18.30 28.82
C SER A 7 28.61 17.30 28.85
N PRO A 8 27.34 17.77 28.79
CA PRO A 8 26.18 16.89 28.68
C PRO A 8 26.25 16.00 27.44
N GLY A 9 25.81 14.75 27.55
CA GLY A 9 25.68 13.82 26.41
C GLY A 9 26.93 12.98 26.08
N LEU A 10 28.00 13.09 26.87
CA LEU A 10 29.17 12.22 26.73
C LEU A 10 28.86 10.79 27.17
N THR A 11 29.45 9.81 26.49
CA THR A 11 29.36 8.37 26.82
C THR A 11 30.36 7.93 27.88
N THR A 12 31.26 8.82 28.32
CA THR A 12 32.24 8.58 29.37
C THR A 12 32.51 9.85 30.17
N LEU A 13 32.68 9.72 31.48
CA LEU A 13 33.16 10.79 32.37
C LEU A 13 34.69 10.76 32.45
N ALA A 14 35.33 11.89 32.17
CA ALA A 14 36.74 12.10 32.49
C ALA A 14 36.87 12.43 33.98
N TYR A 15 37.17 11.42 34.82
CA TYR A 15 37.24 11.56 36.29
C TYR A 15 38.54 11.04 36.91
N ARG A 16 39.49 10.55 36.10
CA ARG A 16 40.77 10.07 36.62
C ARG A 16 41.56 11.17 37.34
N VAL A 17 41.71 11.00 38.66
CA VAL A 17 42.38 11.96 39.55
C VAL A 17 43.87 12.11 39.25
N SER A 18 44.55 10.99 38.99
CA SER A 18 45.96 10.96 38.61
C SER A 18 46.32 9.65 37.91
N THR A 19 47.44 9.64 37.21
CA THR A 19 48.09 8.43 36.67
C THR A 19 49.34 8.12 37.49
N HIS A 20 49.87 6.89 37.37
CA HIS A 20 51.14 6.51 38.00
C HIS A 20 52.23 7.57 37.77
N GLY A 21 52.49 7.93 36.50
CA GLY A 21 53.53 8.89 36.16
C GLY A 21 53.32 10.28 36.77
N THR A 22 52.09 10.80 36.75
CA THR A 22 51.77 12.10 37.33
C THR A 22 51.90 12.08 38.86
N SER A 23 51.42 11.02 39.51
CA SER A 23 51.51 10.85 40.96
C SER A 23 52.97 10.73 41.41
N PHE A 24 53.75 9.90 40.73
CA PHE A 24 55.16 9.67 41.02
C PHE A 24 55.97 10.97 40.88
N GLN A 25 55.78 11.72 39.80
CA GLN A 25 56.45 13.01 39.59
C GLN A 25 56.05 14.05 40.64
N ARG A 26 54.76 14.11 41.03
CA ARG A 26 54.30 15.00 42.10
C ARG A 26 54.90 14.63 43.45
N MET A 27 54.97 13.35 43.79
CA MET A 27 55.59 12.88 45.02
C MET A 27 57.09 13.19 45.04
N LEU A 28 57.78 12.97 43.93
CA LEU A 28 59.21 13.29 43.77
C LEU A 28 59.48 14.80 43.92
N ALA A 29 58.64 15.64 43.30
CA ALA A 29 58.72 17.09 43.46
C ALA A 29 58.41 17.54 44.90
N GLY A 30 57.47 16.86 45.56
CA GLY A 30 57.03 17.15 46.92
C GLY A 30 58.05 16.82 48.00
N LEU A 31 58.84 15.74 47.83
CA LEU A 31 59.83 15.25 48.81
C LEU A 31 60.71 16.36 49.39
N ARG A 32 61.22 17.26 48.55
CA ARG A 32 62.16 18.31 48.95
C ARG A 32 61.49 19.51 49.61
N THR A 33 60.18 19.62 49.47
CA THR A 33 59.37 20.73 49.96
C THR A 33 58.57 20.36 51.20
N GLN A 34 58.50 19.08 51.55
CA GLN A 34 57.69 18.56 52.64
C GLN A 34 58.29 18.94 54.00
N THR A 35 57.46 19.52 54.86
CA THR A 35 57.77 19.85 56.26
C THR A 35 57.41 18.68 57.17
N ALA A 36 58.11 18.54 58.30
CA ALA A 36 57.93 17.40 59.22
C ALA A 36 56.58 17.42 59.95
N SER A 37 56.00 18.59 60.24
CA SER A 37 54.65 18.75 60.79
C SER A 37 53.67 19.38 59.79
N PRO A 38 52.47 18.80 59.58
CA PRO A 38 51.38 19.42 58.81
C PRO A 38 50.70 20.59 59.52
N ASN A 39 50.83 20.66 60.85
CA ASN A 39 50.22 21.69 61.69
C ASN A 39 51.33 22.57 62.26
N ASP A 40 51.45 23.74 61.65
CA ASP A 40 52.30 24.89 61.96
C ASP A 40 53.06 24.84 63.31
N SER A 41 54.39 24.68 63.22
CA SER A 41 55.41 25.11 64.20
C SER A 41 56.83 24.64 63.84
N ASP A 42 57.02 23.87 62.77
CA ASP A 42 58.37 23.52 62.32
C ASP A 42 59.01 24.67 61.55
N GLN A 43 60.09 25.22 62.13
CA GLN A 43 60.92 26.33 61.65
C GLN A 43 61.63 26.04 60.31
N GLY A 44 60.87 25.72 59.26
CA GLY A 44 61.43 25.38 57.95
C GLY A 44 62.23 24.07 57.92
N ASN A 45 62.08 23.22 58.94
CA ASN A 45 62.78 21.94 58.99
C ASN A 45 62.23 21.00 57.91
N ARG A 46 63.07 20.73 56.91
CA ARG A 46 62.77 19.85 55.77
C ARG A 46 63.70 18.64 55.85
N PRO A 47 63.37 17.62 56.66
CA PRO A 47 64.27 16.49 56.91
C PRO A 47 64.64 15.71 55.64
N LEU A 48 63.82 15.81 54.60
CA LEU A 48 64.03 15.13 53.31
C LEU A 48 64.62 16.04 52.22
N ALA A 49 64.94 17.31 52.53
CA ALA A 49 65.54 18.23 51.55
C ALA A 49 66.93 17.78 51.07
N THR A 50 67.65 17.00 51.87
CA THR A 50 68.98 16.47 51.54
C THR A 50 68.93 15.17 50.73
N LEU A 51 67.76 14.58 50.52
CA LEU A 51 67.59 13.36 49.74
C LEU A 51 67.70 13.69 48.23
N ASN A 52 68.90 13.48 47.66
CA ASN A 52 69.24 13.80 46.27
C ASN A 52 69.21 12.60 45.32
N THR A 53 68.59 11.50 45.75
CA THR A 53 68.63 10.24 45.02
C THR A 53 67.56 10.21 43.92
N SER A 54 67.97 9.77 42.75
CA SER A 54 67.09 9.58 41.58
C SER A 54 67.24 8.18 40.97
N HIS A 55 68.07 7.34 41.59
CA HIS A 55 68.29 5.95 41.18
C HIS A 55 67.11 5.08 41.61
N ARG A 56 66.70 4.18 40.73
CA ARG A 56 65.60 3.22 40.98
C ARG A 56 65.92 2.21 42.08
N ASP A 57 67.19 2.05 42.42
CA ASP A 57 67.66 1.13 43.46
C ASP A 57 67.57 1.73 44.88
N ASP A 58 67.15 3.00 45.00
CA ASP A 58 66.91 3.64 46.30
C ASP A 58 65.57 3.17 46.90
N PRO A 59 65.54 2.64 48.14
CA PRO A 59 64.31 2.23 48.82
C PRO A 59 63.24 3.33 48.92
N ALA A 60 63.61 4.60 49.06
CA ALA A 60 62.67 5.72 49.11
C ALA A 60 62.00 5.94 47.75
N ILE A 61 62.75 5.80 46.65
CA ILE A 61 62.20 5.89 45.29
C ILE A 61 61.32 4.69 44.99
N ALA A 62 61.73 3.47 45.39
CA ALA A 62 60.90 2.27 45.29
C ALA A 62 59.59 2.40 46.08
N PHE A 63 59.63 3.00 47.27
CA PHE A 63 58.42 3.26 48.06
C PHE A 63 57.48 4.24 47.36
N LEU A 64 58.00 5.35 46.82
CA LEU A 64 57.19 6.29 46.04
C LEU A 64 56.59 5.65 44.78
N ASP A 65 57.34 4.79 44.11
CA ASP A 65 56.85 4.06 42.93
C ASP A 65 55.70 3.11 43.30
N SER A 66 55.84 2.41 44.43
CA SER A 66 54.77 1.55 44.96
C SER A 66 53.52 2.37 45.34
N LEU A 67 53.69 3.53 45.97
CA LEU A 67 52.58 4.40 46.35
C LEU A 67 51.91 5.03 45.12
N ALA A 68 52.69 5.44 44.12
CA ALA A 68 52.17 5.94 42.86
C ALA A 68 51.34 4.87 42.12
N THR A 69 51.74 3.60 42.21
CA THR A 69 50.98 2.46 41.67
C THR A 69 49.64 2.30 42.40
N VAL A 70 49.65 2.36 43.74
CA VAL A 70 48.41 2.30 44.53
C VAL A 70 47.47 3.45 44.17
N VAL A 71 47.99 4.68 44.07
CA VAL A 71 47.19 5.85 43.68
C VAL A 71 46.61 5.69 42.27
N ASP A 72 47.36 5.10 41.34
CA ASP A 72 46.87 4.87 39.98
C ASP A 72 45.71 3.87 39.94
N VAL A 73 45.85 2.75 40.67
CA VAL A 73 44.81 1.73 40.79
C VAL A 73 43.54 2.31 41.45
N LEU A 74 43.69 3.06 42.54
CA LEU A 74 42.56 3.70 43.20
C LEU A 74 41.88 4.74 42.30
N SER A 75 42.67 5.55 41.58
CA SER A 75 42.14 6.55 40.64
C SER A 75 41.38 5.90 39.48
N PHE A 76 41.85 4.76 38.99
CA PHE A 76 41.17 3.97 37.97
C PHE A 76 39.82 3.43 38.47
N TYR A 77 39.78 2.82 39.66
CA TYR A 77 38.52 2.31 40.21
C TYR A 77 37.52 3.43 40.52
N GLN A 78 37.98 4.57 41.03
CA GLN A 78 37.12 5.73 41.25
C GLN A 78 36.48 6.23 39.95
N GLU A 79 37.26 6.31 38.86
CA GLU A 79 36.74 6.68 37.54
C GLU A 79 35.70 5.66 37.04
N ARG A 80 35.95 4.35 37.20
CA ARG A 80 34.98 3.31 36.81
C ARG A 80 33.69 3.42 37.62
N ILE A 81 33.77 3.58 38.93
CA ILE A 81 32.59 3.76 39.80
C ILE A 81 31.80 5.01 39.39
N ALA A 82 32.48 6.11 39.09
CA ALA A 82 31.82 7.34 38.65
C ALA A 82 31.06 7.14 37.33
N ASN A 83 31.64 6.42 36.37
CA ASN A 83 30.99 6.10 35.09
C ASN A 83 29.78 5.17 35.28
N GLU A 84 29.76 4.29 36.28
CA GLU A 84 28.59 3.44 36.58
C GLU A 84 27.43 4.20 37.25
N GLY A 85 27.63 5.47 37.66
CA GLY A 85 26.61 6.27 38.35
C GLY A 85 25.58 6.95 37.44
N TYR A 86 25.76 6.93 36.11
CA TYR A 86 24.85 7.58 35.16
C TYR A 86 24.44 6.65 34.02
N LEU A 87 23.19 6.77 33.58
CA LEU A 87 22.59 5.83 32.63
C LEU A 87 23.33 5.77 31.28
N ASN A 88 23.83 6.92 30.80
CA ASN A 88 24.52 6.99 29.51
C ASN A 88 25.98 6.54 29.56
N THR A 89 26.56 6.37 30.74
CA THR A 89 27.98 6.03 30.93
C THR A 89 28.19 4.66 31.58
N ALA A 90 27.16 4.12 32.24
CA ALA A 90 27.20 2.83 32.90
C ALA A 90 27.33 1.70 31.87
N THR A 91 28.21 0.73 32.17
CA THR A 91 28.48 -0.42 31.29
C THR A 91 28.04 -1.73 31.91
N GLU A 92 28.03 -1.83 33.25
CA GLU A 92 27.60 -3.03 33.94
C GLU A 92 26.07 -3.15 33.90
N ARG A 93 25.59 -4.35 33.52
CA ARG A 93 24.14 -4.62 33.42
C ARG A 93 23.40 -4.32 34.71
N LEU A 94 24.01 -4.61 35.86
CA LEU A 94 23.41 -4.34 37.16
C LEU A 94 23.22 -2.83 37.40
N SER A 95 24.25 -2.02 37.13
CA SER A 95 24.16 -0.55 37.27
C SER A 95 23.07 0.03 36.38
N VAL A 96 23.01 -0.40 35.12
CA VAL A 96 21.96 0.05 34.18
C VAL A 96 20.58 -0.34 34.70
N LEU A 97 20.38 -1.58 35.17
CA LEU A 97 19.09 -2.01 35.71
C LEU A 97 18.67 -1.19 36.92
N GLU A 98 19.54 -0.99 37.91
CA GLU A 98 19.23 -0.20 39.09
C GLU A 98 18.94 1.27 38.74
N LEU A 99 19.72 1.88 37.84
CA LEU A 99 19.47 3.24 37.35
C LEU A 99 18.15 3.34 36.60
N THR A 100 17.82 2.39 35.71
CA THR A 100 16.53 2.38 35.00
C THR A 100 15.34 2.18 35.93
N ARG A 101 15.50 1.41 37.02
CA ARG A 101 14.46 1.28 38.06
C ARG A 101 14.16 2.59 38.76
N THR A 102 15.16 3.45 38.98
CA THR A 102 14.92 4.78 39.59
C THR A 102 14.03 5.70 38.74
N ILE A 103 13.97 5.49 37.42
CA ILE A 103 13.08 6.22 36.50
C ILE A 103 11.77 5.47 36.22
N GLY A 104 11.48 4.41 36.99
CA GLY A 104 10.25 3.63 36.88
C GLY A 104 10.24 2.60 35.74
N TYR A 105 11.39 2.30 35.14
CA TYR A 105 11.51 1.24 34.14
C TYR A 105 11.98 -0.06 34.79
N GLU A 106 11.20 -1.13 34.62
CA GLU A 106 11.58 -2.49 35.01
C GLU A 106 11.75 -3.35 33.76
N LEU A 107 12.88 -4.06 33.66
CA LEU A 107 13.12 -4.95 32.53
C LEU A 107 12.09 -6.07 32.58
N ASN A 108 11.36 -6.28 31.48
CA ASN A 108 10.42 -7.39 31.38
C ASN A 108 11.12 -8.71 31.72
N PRO A 109 10.50 -9.58 32.53
CA PRO A 109 11.05 -10.91 32.77
C PRO A 109 11.23 -11.63 31.43
N GLY A 110 12.15 -12.61 31.39
CA GLY A 110 12.31 -13.46 30.23
C GLY A 110 10.95 -14.03 29.84
N VAL A 111 10.46 -13.65 28.66
CA VAL A 111 9.13 -14.05 28.19
C VAL A 111 9.17 -15.54 27.94
N ALA A 112 8.44 -16.32 28.74
CA ALA A 112 8.21 -17.72 28.43
C ALA A 112 7.54 -17.79 27.06
N ALA A 113 8.00 -18.70 26.19
CA ALA A 113 7.39 -18.90 24.90
C ALA A 113 5.90 -19.26 25.11
N SER A 114 5.01 -18.41 24.61
CA SER A 114 3.58 -18.66 24.60
C SER A 114 3.18 -19.11 23.20
N THR A 115 2.30 -20.09 23.12
CA THR A 115 1.72 -20.57 21.87
C THR A 115 0.24 -20.84 22.07
N PHE A 116 -0.52 -20.77 20.99
CA PHE A 116 -1.91 -21.21 20.98
C PHE A 116 -1.98 -22.71 20.68
N LEU A 117 -2.85 -23.42 21.38
CA LEU A 117 -3.15 -24.83 21.12
C LEU A 117 -4.55 -24.92 20.52
N ALA A 118 -4.68 -25.75 19.48
CA ALA A 118 -5.96 -26.09 18.90
C ALA A 118 -6.28 -27.55 19.22
N PHE A 119 -7.47 -27.79 19.79
CA PHE A 119 -7.98 -29.13 20.06
C PHE A 119 -9.14 -29.40 19.11
N THR A 120 -9.11 -30.55 18.44
CA THR A 120 -10.28 -31.09 17.75
C THR A 120 -11.03 -32.00 18.70
N VAL A 121 -12.31 -31.72 18.92
CA VAL A 121 -13.17 -32.54 19.80
C VAL A 121 -13.83 -33.64 18.97
N ASP A 122 -13.87 -34.88 19.45
CA ASP A 122 -14.59 -35.97 18.77
C ASP A 122 -16.10 -35.66 18.67
N ASP A 123 -16.63 -35.63 17.45
CA ASP A 123 -18.01 -35.28 17.11
C ASP A 123 -18.89 -36.49 16.75
N THR A 124 -18.43 -37.72 17.06
CA THR A 124 -19.17 -38.95 16.80
C THR A 124 -20.56 -38.95 17.46
N PRO A 125 -21.65 -39.34 16.76
CA PRO A 125 -22.98 -39.39 17.34
C PRO A 125 -23.05 -40.26 18.61
N GLY A 126 -23.29 -39.63 19.76
CA GLY A 126 -23.36 -40.29 21.07
C GLY A 126 -22.33 -39.81 22.10
N THR A 127 -21.37 -38.97 21.72
CA THR A 127 -20.43 -38.32 22.65
C THR A 127 -20.98 -36.98 23.16
N THR A 128 -20.44 -36.51 24.30
CA THR A 128 -20.75 -35.17 24.82
C THR A 128 -20.22 -34.09 23.88
N SER A 129 -21.08 -33.15 23.50
CA SER A 129 -20.77 -32.05 22.56
C SER A 129 -19.83 -30.97 23.11
N VAL A 130 -19.47 -31.06 24.40
CA VAL A 130 -18.57 -30.17 25.13
C VAL A 130 -17.56 -31.02 25.91
N ALA A 131 -16.28 -30.69 25.79
CA ALA A 131 -15.17 -31.28 26.50
C ALA A 131 -14.40 -30.19 27.27
N THR A 132 -13.90 -30.52 28.46
CA THR A 132 -13.11 -29.60 29.28
C THR A 132 -11.65 -30.03 29.26
N VAL A 133 -10.75 -29.11 28.90
CA VAL A 133 -9.29 -29.30 28.97
C VAL A 133 -8.81 -28.65 30.27
N PRO A 134 -8.37 -29.42 31.28
CA PRO A 134 -7.95 -28.88 32.57
C PRO A 134 -6.73 -27.96 32.44
N LYS A 135 -6.61 -27.01 33.36
CA LYS A 135 -5.37 -26.26 33.58
C LYS A 135 -4.21 -27.22 33.90
N GLY A 136 -3.04 -26.95 33.35
CA GLY A 136 -1.84 -27.77 33.53
C GLY A 136 -1.77 -28.99 32.59
N THR A 137 -2.64 -29.05 31.58
CA THR A 137 -2.55 -30.09 30.53
C THR A 137 -1.25 -29.90 29.77
N LYS A 138 -0.37 -30.89 29.85
CA LYS A 138 0.95 -30.85 29.22
C LYS A 138 0.88 -31.27 27.77
N VAL A 139 1.50 -30.48 26.91
CA VAL A 139 1.68 -30.79 25.48
C VAL A 139 3.13 -30.63 25.10
N GLN A 140 3.58 -31.37 24.09
CA GLN A 140 4.95 -31.36 23.65
C GLN A 140 5.00 -30.90 22.19
N SER A 141 5.91 -29.97 21.88
CA SER A 141 6.14 -29.60 20.47
C SER A 141 6.73 -30.77 19.70
N VAL A 142 6.38 -30.86 18.42
CA VAL A 142 7.08 -31.73 17.47
C VAL A 142 8.31 -30.95 17.01
N PRO A 143 9.54 -31.36 17.39
CA PRO A 143 10.75 -30.60 17.08
C PRO A 143 11.10 -30.70 15.60
N GLY A 144 11.70 -29.63 15.04
CA GLY A 144 12.36 -29.67 13.75
C GLY A 144 13.64 -30.53 13.76
N GLN A 145 14.28 -30.70 12.60
CA GLN A 145 15.52 -31.45 12.52
C GLN A 145 16.64 -30.78 13.33
N GLY A 146 17.07 -31.42 14.42
CA GLY A 146 18.12 -30.90 15.31
C GLY A 146 17.62 -30.10 16.52
N GLU A 147 16.31 -29.97 16.70
CA GLU A 147 15.71 -29.30 17.85
C GLU A 147 15.35 -30.29 18.96
N LEU A 148 15.33 -29.80 20.20
CA LEU A 148 14.80 -30.55 21.34
C LEU A 148 13.31 -30.26 21.50
N PRO A 149 12.48 -31.26 21.82
CA PRO A 149 11.07 -31.04 22.04
C PRO A 149 10.85 -30.17 23.29
N GLN A 150 9.98 -29.19 23.17
CA GLN A 150 9.63 -28.28 24.27
C GLN A 150 8.30 -28.72 24.89
N THR A 151 8.21 -28.68 26.22
CA THR A 151 6.97 -28.97 26.94
C THR A 151 6.26 -27.65 27.28
N PHE A 152 5.00 -27.57 26.89
CA PHE A 152 4.08 -26.49 27.24
C PHE A 152 2.98 -27.02 28.16
N GLU A 153 2.34 -26.13 28.90
CA GLU A 153 1.17 -26.45 29.71
C GLU A 153 0.07 -25.39 29.54
N THR A 154 -1.19 -25.81 29.64
CA THR A 154 -2.32 -24.87 29.64
C THR A 154 -2.33 -24.04 30.92
N ILE A 155 -2.43 -22.72 30.78
CA ILE A 155 -2.42 -21.77 31.92
C ILE A 155 -3.79 -21.63 32.59
N GLU A 156 -4.85 -22.05 31.90
CA GLU A 156 -6.24 -21.99 32.32
C GLU A 156 -7.01 -23.22 31.83
N GLU A 157 -8.22 -23.39 32.37
CA GLU A 157 -9.15 -24.41 31.89
C GLU A 157 -9.79 -23.92 30.58
N ILE A 158 -9.83 -24.78 29.58
CA ILE A 158 -10.38 -24.46 28.25
C ILE A 158 -11.61 -25.33 28.02
N GLU A 159 -12.74 -24.69 27.77
CA GLU A 159 -13.92 -25.37 27.25
C GLU A 159 -13.76 -25.57 25.74
N ALA A 160 -13.86 -26.80 25.26
CA ALA A 160 -13.78 -27.14 23.85
C ALA A 160 -15.13 -27.72 23.40
N ARG A 161 -15.67 -27.24 22.27
CA ARG A 161 -16.96 -27.69 21.76
C ARG A 161 -16.81 -28.33 20.39
N ALA A 162 -17.52 -29.43 20.14
CA ALA A 162 -17.50 -30.09 18.82
C ALA A 162 -17.95 -29.14 17.70
N GLN A 163 -18.93 -28.28 17.96
CA GLN A 163 -19.39 -27.25 17.02
C GLN A 163 -18.28 -26.25 16.62
N TRP A 164 -17.21 -26.11 17.41
CA TRP A 164 -16.10 -25.20 17.12
C TRP A 164 -15.06 -25.81 16.18
N ASN A 165 -15.06 -27.12 15.96
CA ASN A 165 -14.21 -27.75 14.94
C ASN A 165 -14.50 -27.16 13.53
N ALA A 166 -15.73 -26.71 13.30
CA ALA A 166 -16.17 -26.09 12.05
C ALA A 166 -15.88 -24.59 11.97
N LEU A 167 -15.32 -23.96 13.01
CA LEU A 167 -14.93 -22.56 12.96
C LEU A 167 -13.73 -22.42 12.01
N THR A 168 -13.97 -21.77 10.88
CA THR A 168 -12.89 -21.36 9.99
C THR A 168 -12.19 -20.15 10.59
N PRO A 169 -10.84 -20.10 10.59
CA PRO A 169 -10.12 -18.95 11.10
C PRO A 169 -10.52 -17.72 10.29
N TYR A 170 -11.16 -16.76 10.96
CA TYR A 170 -11.42 -15.46 10.38
C TYR A 170 -10.08 -14.75 10.18
N ARG A 171 -9.50 -14.88 8.99
CA ARG A 171 -8.36 -14.08 8.55
C ARG A 171 -8.94 -12.78 7.97
N PRO A 172 -8.86 -11.62 8.65
CA PRO A 172 -9.16 -10.38 8.00
C PRO A 172 -8.11 -10.17 6.91
N LEU A 173 -8.48 -10.51 5.67
CA LEU A 173 -7.70 -10.18 4.49
C LEU A 173 -7.56 -8.66 4.47
N VAL A 174 -6.36 -8.15 4.78
CA VAL A 174 -6.07 -6.72 4.63
C VAL A 174 -6.06 -6.43 3.13
N LYS A 175 -7.14 -5.81 2.64
CA LYS A 175 -7.33 -5.54 1.21
C LYS A 175 -6.49 -4.32 0.80
N GLN A 176 -5.48 -4.52 -0.05
CA GLN A 176 -4.62 -3.46 -0.60
C GLN A 176 -4.72 -3.43 -2.14
N THR A 177 -4.76 -2.23 -2.72
CA THR A 177 -4.95 -2.00 -4.17
C THR A 177 -3.67 -2.36 -4.94
N GLN A 178 -3.76 -3.04 -6.11
CA GLN A 178 -2.55 -3.21 -6.97
C GLN A 178 -2.15 -1.85 -7.48
N SER A 179 -0.85 -1.60 -7.46
CA SER A 179 -0.26 -0.69 -8.42
C SER A 179 0.02 -1.45 -9.72
N ILE A 180 -0.35 -0.89 -10.86
CA ILE A 180 -0.09 -1.44 -12.20
C ILE A 180 1.09 -0.68 -12.77
N SER A 181 2.18 -1.36 -13.11
CA SER A 181 3.34 -0.75 -13.77
C SER A 181 3.53 -1.28 -15.18
N SER A 182 4.54 -0.78 -15.90
CA SER A 182 4.82 -1.15 -17.30
C SER A 182 5.18 -2.63 -17.51
N ASN A 183 5.42 -3.39 -16.44
CA ASN A 183 5.68 -4.83 -16.47
C ASN A 183 4.49 -5.69 -16.01
N THR A 184 3.39 -5.06 -15.58
CA THR A 184 2.28 -5.78 -14.97
C THR A 184 1.40 -6.37 -16.08
N THR A 185 1.32 -7.70 -16.11
CA THR A 185 0.52 -8.48 -17.09
C THR A 185 -0.61 -9.25 -16.42
N GLU A 186 -0.81 -9.05 -15.12
CA GLU A 186 -1.84 -9.73 -14.34
C GLU A 186 -2.51 -8.78 -13.35
N LEU A 187 -3.81 -8.98 -13.16
CA LEU A 187 -4.66 -8.25 -12.23
C LEU A 187 -5.54 -9.25 -11.49
N PHE A 188 -5.79 -8.96 -10.23
CA PHE A 188 -6.72 -9.74 -9.42
C PHE A 188 -7.97 -8.90 -9.19
N LEU A 189 -9.13 -9.50 -9.42
CA LEU A 189 -10.44 -8.88 -9.28
C LEU A 189 -11.16 -9.55 -8.11
N GLU A 190 -11.78 -8.79 -7.22
CA GLU A 190 -12.59 -9.38 -6.15
C GLU A 190 -13.85 -10.06 -6.71
N GLY A 191 -14.18 -11.21 -6.13
CA GLY A 191 -15.29 -12.06 -6.51
C GLY A 191 -14.91 -13.09 -7.58
N ILE A 192 -15.66 -14.19 -7.57
CA ILE A 192 -15.55 -15.28 -8.57
C ILE A 192 -16.57 -15.18 -9.70
N ASN A 193 -17.59 -14.34 -9.52
CA ASN A 193 -18.70 -14.17 -10.46
C ASN A 193 -18.51 -12.93 -11.35
N THR A 194 -17.31 -12.73 -11.88
CA THR A 194 -16.97 -11.55 -12.70
C THR A 194 -17.64 -11.58 -14.08
N GLN A 195 -18.07 -12.76 -14.55
CA GLN A 195 -18.62 -13.01 -15.90
C GLN A 195 -17.66 -12.63 -17.03
N LEU A 196 -16.36 -12.47 -16.73
CA LEU A 196 -15.33 -12.18 -17.71
C LEU A 196 -14.94 -13.46 -18.45
N GLN A 197 -14.57 -13.30 -19.73
CA GLN A 197 -14.03 -14.35 -20.57
C GLN A 197 -12.73 -13.87 -21.25
N PRO A 198 -11.82 -14.79 -21.62
CA PRO A 198 -10.75 -14.49 -22.56
C PRO A 198 -11.27 -13.71 -23.78
N GLY A 199 -10.58 -12.64 -24.16
CA GLY A 199 -10.96 -11.73 -25.24
C GLY A 199 -11.86 -10.56 -24.82
N ASN A 200 -12.36 -10.52 -23.58
CA ASN A 200 -13.04 -9.33 -23.06
C ASN A 200 -12.05 -8.17 -22.88
N LEU A 201 -12.59 -6.96 -22.97
CA LEU A 201 -11.83 -5.73 -22.93
C LEU A 201 -12.05 -5.03 -21.58
N LEU A 202 -10.95 -4.61 -20.95
CA LEU A 202 -10.93 -3.82 -19.73
C LEU A 202 -10.43 -2.41 -20.04
N ILE A 203 -10.98 -1.41 -19.36
CA ILE A 203 -10.39 -0.07 -19.24
C ILE A 203 -9.83 0.09 -17.83
N LEU A 204 -8.60 0.58 -17.75
CA LEU A 204 -8.00 1.09 -16.52
C LEU A 204 -8.04 2.62 -16.54
N ILE A 205 -8.44 3.24 -15.43
CA ILE A 205 -8.44 4.70 -15.26
C ILE A 205 -7.68 5.01 -13.98
N ASP A 206 -6.77 5.99 -14.02
CA ASP A 206 -6.16 6.54 -12.82
C ASP A 206 -6.93 7.79 -12.37
N PRO A 207 -7.72 7.72 -11.28
CA PRO A 207 -8.47 8.87 -10.78
C PRO A 207 -7.56 9.92 -10.12
N SER A 208 -6.31 9.59 -9.79
CA SER A 208 -5.37 10.48 -9.12
C SER A 208 -4.54 11.34 -10.09
N ALA A 209 -4.49 10.95 -11.37
CA ALA A 209 -3.77 11.67 -12.41
C ALA A 209 -4.56 12.90 -12.88
N ALA A 210 -4.38 14.04 -12.19
CA ALA A 210 -5.07 15.31 -12.44
C ALA A 210 -4.91 15.91 -13.86
N ALA A 211 -4.06 15.34 -14.71
CA ALA A 211 -3.72 15.89 -16.03
C ALA A 211 -4.07 15.00 -17.23
N SER A 212 -4.49 13.74 -17.04
CA SER A 212 -4.78 12.83 -18.16
C SER A 212 -5.86 11.83 -17.79
N ASN A 213 -7.12 12.12 -18.12
CA ASN A 213 -8.22 11.14 -18.17
C ASN A 213 -8.04 10.15 -19.33
N GLN A 214 -6.83 9.64 -19.55
CA GLN A 214 -6.57 8.60 -20.55
C GLN A 214 -6.92 7.26 -19.93
N GLY A 215 -8.03 6.66 -20.38
CA GLY A 215 -8.37 5.29 -20.06
C GLY A 215 -7.52 4.33 -20.89
N HIS A 216 -6.91 3.33 -20.25
CA HIS A 216 -6.06 2.35 -20.90
C HIS A 216 -6.83 1.08 -21.20
N PHE A 217 -6.83 0.69 -22.47
CA PHE A 217 -7.54 -0.50 -22.94
C PHE A 217 -6.64 -1.74 -22.88
N LEU A 218 -7.15 -2.81 -22.29
CA LEU A 218 -6.49 -4.11 -22.20
C LEU A 218 -7.41 -5.21 -22.69
N THR A 219 -6.88 -6.16 -23.45
CA THR A 219 -7.59 -7.36 -23.87
C THR A 219 -7.17 -8.54 -23.01
N LEU A 220 -8.12 -9.21 -22.38
CA LEU A 220 -7.85 -10.33 -21.50
C LEU A 220 -7.41 -11.57 -22.29
N GLN A 221 -6.37 -12.23 -21.81
CA GLN A 221 -5.89 -13.51 -22.33
C GLN A 221 -6.42 -14.68 -21.51
N THR A 222 -6.32 -14.61 -20.17
CA THR A 222 -6.88 -15.63 -19.28
C THR A 222 -7.77 -15.00 -18.21
N VAL A 223 -8.74 -15.79 -17.75
CA VAL A 223 -9.65 -15.46 -16.63
C VAL A 223 -9.77 -16.70 -15.77
N GLU A 224 -9.25 -16.64 -14.55
CA GLU A 224 -9.09 -17.78 -13.64
C GLU A 224 -9.73 -17.46 -12.27
N PRO A 225 -10.94 -17.95 -11.98
CA PRO A 225 -11.58 -17.76 -10.68
C PRO A 225 -10.94 -18.65 -9.60
N ASN A 226 -10.51 -18.06 -8.50
CA ASN A 226 -10.10 -18.74 -7.27
C ASN A 226 -11.28 -18.76 -6.28
N THR A 227 -11.90 -19.93 -6.14
CA THR A 227 -13.06 -20.17 -5.27
C THR A 227 -12.71 -20.26 -3.79
N GLN A 228 -11.45 -20.55 -3.43
CA GLN A 228 -11.01 -20.66 -2.04
C GLN A 228 -10.84 -19.28 -1.40
N ASP A 229 -10.28 -18.33 -2.16
CA ASP A 229 -9.93 -16.99 -1.67
C ASP A 229 -10.89 -15.89 -2.18
N GLY A 230 -11.86 -16.26 -3.02
CA GLY A 230 -12.94 -15.37 -3.46
C GLY A 230 -12.53 -14.30 -4.48
N TYR A 231 -11.56 -14.56 -5.34
CA TYR A 231 -11.12 -13.62 -6.39
C TYR A 231 -11.04 -14.24 -7.78
N THR A 232 -10.90 -13.42 -8.81
CA THR A 232 -10.63 -13.83 -10.18
C THR A 232 -9.32 -13.22 -10.66
N LYS A 233 -8.36 -14.05 -11.06
CA LYS A 233 -7.12 -13.61 -11.70
C LYS A 233 -7.38 -13.41 -13.19
N VAL A 234 -6.92 -12.29 -13.74
CA VAL A 234 -6.96 -12.01 -15.18
C VAL A 234 -5.58 -11.64 -15.69
N THR A 235 -5.25 -12.04 -16.91
CA THR A 235 -3.95 -11.76 -17.52
C THR A 235 -4.11 -11.10 -18.89
N TRP A 236 -3.09 -10.37 -19.34
CA TRP A 236 -3.02 -9.77 -20.67
C TRP A 236 -1.57 -9.72 -21.18
N SER A 237 -1.40 -9.62 -22.50
CA SER A 237 -0.11 -9.33 -23.13
C SER A 237 -0.34 -8.62 -24.46
N PRO A 238 0.48 -7.61 -24.82
CA PRO A 238 1.69 -7.15 -24.12
C PRO A 238 1.39 -6.31 -22.86
N ALA A 239 2.41 -6.08 -22.03
CA ALA A 239 2.30 -5.22 -20.85
C ALA A 239 1.96 -3.76 -21.24
N PRO A 240 1.33 -2.96 -20.36
CA PRO A 240 0.91 -1.61 -20.69
C PRO A 240 2.14 -0.70 -20.89
N ASP A 241 2.20 0.02 -22.00
CA ASP A 241 3.34 0.87 -22.38
C ASP A 241 3.25 2.27 -21.74
N GLN A 242 3.11 2.33 -20.40
CA GLN A 242 2.69 3.53 -19.65
C GLN A 242 3.24 3.58 -18.20
N PRO A 243 3.25 4.77 -17.55
CA PRO A 243 3.69 4.94 -16.16
C PRO A 243 2.81 4.20 -15.14
N SER A 244 3.35 3.99 -13.95
CA SER A 244 2.70 3.25 -12.88
C SER A 244 1.40 3.90 -12.39
N ILE A 245 0.29 3.15 -12.45
CA ILE A 245 -1.01 3.52 -11.91
C ILE A 245 -1.09 2.99 -10.48
N GLU A 246 -1.10 3.88 -9.48
CA GLU A 246 -1.08 3.48 -8.06
C GLU A 246 -2.46 3.02 -7.55
N SER A 247 -3.56 3.54 -8.13
CA SER A 247 -4.93 3.25 -7.71
C SER A 247 -5.90 3.10 -8.89
N PRO A 248 -5.76 2.03 -9.70
CA PRO A 248 -6.54 1.87 -10.92
C PRO A 248 -8.04 1.64 -10.61
N GLN A 249 -8.89 2.37 -11.33
CA GLN A 249 -10.30 2.02 -11.52
C GLN A 249 -10.44 1.13 -12.76
N VAL A 250 -11.20 0.04 -12.65
CA VAL A 250 -11.28 -1.00 -13.70
C VAL A 250 -12.70 -1.12 -14.19
N PHE A 251 -12.91 -0.94 -15.48
CA PHE A 251 -14.20 -1.07 -16.14
C PHE A 251 -14.17 -2.21 -17.14
N ALA A 252 -15.14 -3.13 -17.07
CA ALA A 252 -15.22 -4.26 -17.96
C ALA A 252 -16.28 -4.04 -19.05
N PHE A 253 -15.89 -4.24 -20.30
CA PHE A 253 -16.81 -4.28 -21.44
C PHE A 253 -17.40 -5.69 -21.53
N ARG A 254 -18.56 -5.85 -20.90
CA ARG A 254 -19.28 -7.14 -20.84
C ARG A 254 -20.16 -7.39 -22.06
N GLN A 255 -20.41 -6.36 -22.84
CA GLN A 255 -21.12 -6.45 -24.11
C GLN A 255 -20.12 -6.18 -25.24
N GLN A 256 -19.87 -7.18 -26.07
CA GLN A 256 -19.24 -6.96 -27.36
C GLN A 256 -20.27 -6.29 -28.26
N ILE A 257 -20.10 -5.00 -28.50
CA ILE A 257 -20.81 -4.32 -29.56
C ILE A 257 -19.99 -4.54 -30.83
N ASN A 258 -20.39 -5.54 -31.63
CA ASN A 258 -19.80 -5.76 -32.95
C ASN A 258 -20.40 -4.74 -33.94
N LEU A 259 -19.93 -3.50 -33.86
CA LEU A 259 -20.18 -2.50 -34.90
C LEU A 259 -19.06 -2.66 -35.95
N PHE A 260 -19.42 -3.35 -37.04
CA PHE A 260 -18.53 -3.96 -38.04
C PHE A 260 -17.64 -5.08 -37.49
N GLY A 261 -17.77 -6.26 -38.11
CA GLY A 261 -17.29 -7.54 -37.60
C GLY A 261 -15.78 -7.65 -37.45
N SER A 262 -15.35 -8.62 -36.65
CA SER A 262 -13.96 -9.02 -36.37
C SER A 262 -13.08 -9.31 -37.60
N ASN A 263 -13.63 -9.26 -38.81
CA ASN A 263 -12.96 -9.48 -40.09
C ASN A 263 -12.99 -8.24 -41.00
N ALA A 264 -13.39 -7.06 -40.50
CA ALA A 264 -13.29 -5.83 -41.27
C ALA A 264 -11.81 -5.49 -41.52
N PRO A 265 -11.36 -5.33 -42.78
CA PRO A 265 -10.00 -4.88 -43.07
C PRO A 265 -9.75 -3.53 -42.41
N ASP A 266 -8.55 -3.32 -41.85
CA ASP A 266 -8.17 -2.00 -41.36
C ASP A 266 -8.36 -0.99 -42.50
N TRP A 267 -9.17 0.05 -42.27
CA TRP A 267 -9.45 1.08 -43.25
C TRP A 267 -8.16 1.69 -43.81
N LYS A 268 -7.10 1.77 -43.01
CA LYS A 268 -5.79 2.28 -43.44
C LYS A 268 -5.15 1.39 -44.49
N GLU A 269 -5.40 0.08 -44.45
CA GLU A 269 -4.85 -0.93 -45.36
C GLU A 269 -5.68 -1.14 -46.63
N LEU A 270 -6.88 -0.54 -46.72
CA LEU A 270 -7.68 -0.62 -47.94
C LEU A 270 -7.05 0.16 -49.11
N PRO A 271 -7.12 -0.36 -50.35
CA PRO A 271 -6.66 0.34 -51.54
C PRO A 271 -7.34 1.71 -51.73
N ASP A 272 -6.61 2.68 -52.23
CA ASP A 272 -7.10 4.06 -52.42
C ASP A 272 -8.29 4.17 -53.37
N ASP A 273 -8.47 3.20 -54.27
CA ASP A 273 -9.64 3.12 -55.16
C ASP A 273 -10.90 2.67 -54.43
N THR A 274 -10.76 1.77 -53.45
CA THR A 274 -11.83 1.39 -52.53
C THR A 274 -12.17 2.54 -51.61
N LYS A 275 -11.15 3.19 -51.03
CA LYS A 275 -11.35 4.39 -50.22
C LYS A 275 -12.09 5.46 -51.01
N ARG A 276 -11.67 5.78 -52.24
CA ARG A 276 -12.33 6.76 -53.12
C ARG A 276 -13.79 6.41 -53.45
N LYS A 277 -14.13 5.12 -53.60
CA LYS A 277 -15.53 4.68 -53.76
C LYS A 277 -16.40 4.97 -52.55
N TYR A 278 -15.86 4.84 -51.33
CA TYR A 278 -16.61 5.08 -50.08
C TYR A 278 -16.47 6.52 -49.53
N SER A 279 -15.39 7.24 -49.86
CA SER A 279 -15.19 8.65 -49.48
C SER A 279 -16.08 9.62 -50.25
N ALA A 280 -16.69 9.18 -51.35
CA ALA A 280 -17.63 9.99 -52.14
C ALA A 280 -19.09 9.86 -51.66
N ILE A 281 -19.37 9.00 -50.68
CA ILE A 281 -20.72 8.77 -50.15
C ILE A 281 -20.75 9.41 -48.75
N ALA A 282 -21.39 10.56 -48.63
CA ALA A 282 -21.80 11.09 -47.33
C ALA A 282 -22.55 9.97 -46.58
N GLY A 283 -22.23 9.80 -45.29
CA GLY A 283 -22.63 8.65 -44.47
C GLY A 283 -24.10 8.22 -44.58
N GLY A 284 -24.38 7.01 -44.12
CA GLY A 284 -25.71 6.43 -44.24
C GLY A 284 -25.85 5.07 -43.58
N ILE A 285 -27.09 4.57 -43.59
CA ILE A 285 -27.50 3.25 -43.12
C ILE A 285 -27.48 2.28 -44.30
N PHE A 286 -26.87 1.12 -44.07
CA PHE A 286 -26.75 0.03 -45.04
C PHE A 286 -27.24 -1.27 -44.39
N TYR A 287 -27.89 -2.12 -45.18
CA TYR A 287 -28.34 -3.44 -44.74
C TYR A 287 -27.80 -4.54 -45.67
N SER A 288 -27.67 -5.74 -45.13
CA SER A 288 -27.24 -6.93 -45.85
C SER A 288 -28.15 -8.11 -45.52
N THR A 289 -28.56 -8.87 -46.52
CA THR A 289 -29.39 -10.10 -46.38
C THR A 289 -28.59 -11.38 -46.56
N ASP A 290 -27.31 -11.27 -46.90
CA ASP A 290 -26.45 -12.38 -47.30
C ASP A 290 -25.22 -12.52 -46.40
N ARG A 291 -25.38 -12.16 -45.12
CA ARG A 291 -24.32 -12.20 -44.08
C ARG A 291 -23.14 -11.26 -44.37
N GLY A 292 -23.40 -10.11 -44.99
CA GLY A 292 -22.42 -9.05 -45.21
C GLY A 292 -21.65 -9.18 -46.52
N ASN A 293 -22.04 -10.09 -47.41
CA ASN A 293 -21.40 -10.26 -48.72
C ASN A 293 -21.79 -9.12 -49.68
N ASN A 294 -23.04 -8.66 -49.62
CA ASN A 294 -23.54 -7.49 -50.32
C ASN A 294 -24.25 -6.54 -49.35
N TRP A 295 -24.05 -5.24 -49.58
CA TRP A 295 -24.62 -4.17 -48.77
C TRP A 295 -25.44 -3.24 -49.65
N ASN A 296 -26.69 -3.02 -49.27
CA ASN A 296 -27.61 -2.13 -49.95
C ASN A 296 -27.85 -0.91 -49.05
N SER A 297 -27.82 0.29 -49.62
CA SER A 297 -28.14 1.50 -48.86
C SER A 297 -29.64 1.59 -48.61
N VAL A 298 -30.00 1.85 -47.36
CA VAL A 298 -31.36 2.17 -46.89
C VAL A 298 -31.45 3.62 -46.39
N SER A 299 -30.54 4.46 -46.87
CA SER A 299 -30.50 5.89 -46.54
C SER A 299 -31.45 6.66 -47.45
N THR A 300 -32.75 6.40 -47.30
CA THR A 300 -33.81 7.01 -48.10
C THR A 300 -34.35 8.29 -47.44
N GLY A 301 -35.08 9.10 -48.20
CA GLY A 301 -35.81 10.26 -47.67
C GLY A 301 -34.94 11.23 -46.88
N LEU A 302 -35.33 11.48 -45.63
CA LEU A 302 -34.70 12.44 -44.70
C LEU A 302 -33.31 12.01 -44.21
N LEU A 303 -32.95 10.73 -44.37
CA LEU A 303 -31.64 10.19 -44.01
C LEU A 303 -30.67 10.07 -45.19
N LYS A 304 -31.06 10.52 -46.38
CA LYS A 304 -30.18 10.55 -47.54
C LYS A 304 -28.98 11.46 -47.26
N ASN A 305 -27.77 10.91 -47.27
CA ASN A 305 -26.51 11.59 -46.93
C ASN A 305 -26.42 12.10 -45.48
N ALA A 306 -27.23 11.55 -44.56
CA ALA A 306 -27.22 11.95 -43.17
C ALA A 306 -26.05 11.31 -42.41
N ASP A 307 -25.39 12.10 -41.58
CA ASP A 307 -24.41 11.61 -40.61
C ASP A 307 -25.14 10.82 -39.51
N ILE A 308 -25.07 9.49 -39.60
CA ILE A 308 -25.67 8.57 -38.66
C ILE A 308 -24.68 8.33 -37.52
N ARG A 309 -25.02 8.82 -36.34
CA ARG A 309 -24.15 8.84 -35.16
C ARG A 309 -24.44 7.71 -34.19
N ALA A 310 -25.68 7.24 -34.18
CA ALA A 310 -26.11 6.13 -33.33
C ALA A 310 -27.16 5.28 -34.04
N LEU A 311 -27.17 3.98 -33.76
CA LEU A 311 -28.20 3.05 -34.22
C LEU A 311 -28.65 2.19 -33.04
N ALA A 312 -29.95 1.92 -32.96
CA ALA A 312 -30.52 0.97 -32.00
C ALA A 312 -31.64 0.18 -32.67
N THR A 313 -31.91 -1.02 -32.18
CA THR A 313 -32.96 -1.89 -32.71
C THR A 313 -33.79 -2.47 -31.59
N TRP A 314 -35.11 -2.51 -31.76
CA TRP A 314 -36.03 -3.18 -30.86
C TRP A 314 -37.09 -3.90 -31.68
N GLN A 315 -37.15 -5.23 -31.53
CA GLN A 315 -37.97 -6.09 -32.40
C GLN A 315 -37.61 -5.82 -33.88
N ASP A 316 -38.61 -5.53 -34.73
CA ASP A 316 -38.43 -5.22 -36.15
C ASP A 316 -38.27 -3.72 -36.44
N VAL A 317 -38.06 -2.90 -35.40
CA VAL A 317 -37.92 -1.44 -35.51
C VAL A 317 -36.45 -1.03 -35.40
N VAL A 318 -36.00 -0.20 -36.34
CA VAL A 318 -34.66 0.38 -36.35
C VAL A 318 -34.75 1.86 -36.02
N PHE A 319 -33.89 2.34 -35.13
CA PHE A 319 -33.77 3.73 -34.72
C PHE A 319 -32.41 4.27 -35.13
N ALA A 320 -32.37 5.50 -35.64
CA ALA A 320 -31.17 6.19 -36.10
C ALA A 320 -31.06 7.58 -35.47
N GLY A 321 -29.97 7.78 -34.74
CA GLY A 321 -29.58 9.06 -34.15
C GLY A 321 -28.70 9.84 -35.11
N THR A 322 -29.01 11.11 -35.30
CA THR A 322 -28.31 12.02 -36.20
C THR A 322 -28.13 13.38 -35.54
N HIS A 323 -27.45 14.31 -36.22
CA HIS A 323 -27.42 15.72 -35.81
C HIS A 323 -28.78 16.44 -35.92
N LYS A 324 -29.79 15.82 -36.54
CA LYS A 324 -31.16 16.36 -36.71
C LYS A 324 -32.20 15.63 -35.87
N GLY A 325 -31.76 14.80 -34.93
CA GLY A 325 -32.61 14.05 -34.03
C GLY A 325 -32.65 12.57 -34.38
N ILE A 326 -33.72 11.92 -33.92
CA ILE A 326 -33.93 10.49 -33.97
C ILE A 326 -34.97 10.19 -35.04
N PHE A 327 -34.68 9.19 -35.85
CA PHE A 327 -35.58 8.66 -36.87
C PHE A 327 -35.81 7.18 -36.58
N TYR A 328 -37.00 6.67 -36.90
CA TYR A 328 -37.27 5.24 -36.82
C TYR A 328 -37.82 4.69 -38.13
N SER A 329 -37.66 3.39 -38.32
CA SER A 329 -38.16 2.63 -39.45
C SER A 329 -38.69 1.28 -39.00
N THR A 330 -39.85 0.88 -39.50
CA THR A 330 -40.50 -0.42 -39.25
C THR A 330 -40.51 -1.33 -40.48
N ASP A 331 -39.94 -0.88 -41.60
CA ASP A 331 -39.97 -1.55 -42.90
C ASP A 331 -38.56 -1.93 -43.39
N GLY A 332 -37.61 -2.03 -42.45
CA GLY A 332 -36.22 -2.37 -42.74
C GLY A 332 -35.42 -1.23 -43.38
N GLY A 333 -35.80 0.02 -43.13
CA GLY A 333 -35.11 1.22 -43.59
C GLY A 333 -35.58 1.75 -44.94
N GLN A 334 -36.71 1.28 -45.46
CA GLN A 334 -37.26 1.81 -46.72
C GLN A 334 -37.86 3.21 -46.50
N GLU A 335 -38.50 3.42 -45.36
CA GLU A 335 -38.99 4.72 -44.89
C GLU A 335 -38.44 5.06 -43.49
N TRP A 336 -38.18 6.36 -43.26
CA TRP A 336 -37.67 6.89 -42.00
C TRP A 336 -38.54 8.04 -41.50
N ILE A 337 -39.09 7.87 -40.30
CA ILE A 337 -40.01 8.82 -39.68
C ILE A 337 -39.30 9.50 -38.50
N PRO A 338 -39.29 10.84 -38.43
CA PRO A 338 -38.68 11.57 -37.30
C PRO A 338 -39.52 11.44 -36.03
N ILE A 339 -38.86 11.18 -34.90
CA ILE A 339 -39.47 11.02 -33.58
C ILE A 339 -38.80 11.94 -32.56
N ASN A 340 -38.95 13.25 -32.77
CA ASN A 340 -38.19 14.28 -32.06
C ASN A 340 -39.00 15.06 -31.01
N GLN A 341 -40.24 14.67 -30.76
CA GLN A 341 -41.13 15.41 -29.87
C GLN A 341 -40.62 15.36 -28.42
N GLY A 342 -40.32 16.52 -27.83
CA GLY A 342 -39.76 16.63 -26.48
C GLY A 342 -38.23 16.59 -26.40
N LEU A 343 -37.52 16.37 -27.51
CA LEU A 343 -36.08 16.56 -27.57
C LEU A 343 -35.77 18.06 -27.58
N THR A 344 -35.12 18.55 -26.52
CA THR A 344 -34.62 19.93 -26.44
C THR A 344 -33.26 20.10 -27.12
N ASN A 345 -32.59 18.98 -27.42
CA ASN A 345 -31.35 18.93 -28.18
C ASN A 345 -31.43 17.77 -29.19
N THR A 346 -31.29 18.09 -30.48
CA THR A 346 -31.41 17.13 -31.58
C THR A 346 -30.08 16.55 -32.03
N ASP A 347 -28.96 16.95 -31.41
CA ASP A 347 -27.67 16.38 -31.76
C ASP A 347 -27.40 15.07 -31.00
N ILE A 348 -27.86 13.96 -31.55
CA ILE A 348 -27.88 12.65 -30.88
C ILE A 348 -26.62 11.86 -31.21
N HIS A 349 -25.86 11.50 -30.18
CA HIS A 349 -24.60 10.74 -30.28
C HIS A 349 -24.71 9.32 -29.72
N ALA A 350 -25.72 9.04 -28.91
CA ALA A 350 -25.94 7.73 -28.33
C ALA A 350 -27.43 7.38 -28.31
N LEU A 351 -27.75 6.14 -28.65
CA LEU A 351 -29.09 5.56 -28.52
C LEU A 351 -28.97 4.19 -27.89
N THR A 352 -29.83 3.89 -26.92
CA THR A 352 -29.96 2.56 -26.36
C THR A 352 -31.41 2.27 -25.97
N ILE A 353 -31.77 1.00 -25.93
CA ILE A 353 -33.12 0.53 -25.64
C ILE A 353 -33.01 -0.55 -24.56
N ASN A 354 -33.80 -0.43 -23.50
CA ASN A 354 -33.83 -1.44 -22.44
C ASN A 354 -34.73 -2.64 -22.80
N SER A 355 -34.73 -3.67 -21.96
CA SER A 355 -35.58 -4.86 -22.14
C SER A 355 -37.10 -4.62 -22.04
N GLN A 356 -37.52 -3.41 -21.67
CA GLN A 356 -38.92 -2.99 -21.61
C GLN A 356 -39.34 -2.17 -22.85
N GLY A 357 -38.41 -1.92 -23.78
CA GLY A 357 -38.65 -1.07 -24.95
C GLY A 357 -38.54 0.44 -24.67
N HIS A 358 -38.05 0.85 -23.49
CA HIS A 358 -37.79 2.26 -23.21
C HIS A 358 -36.52 2.70 -23.93
N LEU A 359 -36.60 3.81 -24.66
CA LEU A 359 -35.47 4.38 -25.38
C LEU A 359 -34.77 5.43 -24.53
N PHE A 360 -33.45 5.48 -24.66
CA PHE A 360 -32.60 6.48 -24.05
C PHE A 360 -31.72 7.10 -25.12
N ALA A 361 -31.69 8.43 -25.16
CA ALA A 361 -30.90 9.19 -26.11
C ALA A 361 -29.93 10.11 -25.39
N GLY A 362 -28.65 10.02 -25.75
CA GLY A 362 -27.60 10.94 -25.31
C GLY A 362 -27.36 11.98 -26.40
N ALA A 363 -27.51 13.25 -26.05
CA ALA A 363 -27.20 14.37 -26.92
C ALA A 363 -25.92 15.10 -26.48
N THR A 364 -25.37 15.93 -27.37
CA THR A 364 -24.19 16.76 -27.06
C THR A 364 -24.43 17.62 -25.81
N GLY A 365 -23.38 17.87 -25.02
CA GLY A 365 -23.49 18.67 -23.80
C GLY A 365 -24.06 17.92 -22.59
N GLY A 366 -24.18 16.59 -22.68
CA GLY A 366 -24.56 15.73 -21.56
C GLY A 366 -26.07 15.59 -21.34
N ASN A 367 -26.91 16.11 -22.23
CA ASN A 367 -28.35 15.92 -22.12
C ASN A 367 -28.72 14.45 -22.36
N VAL A 368 -29.49 13.87 -21.43
CA VAL A 368 -30.04 12.54 -21.59
C VAL A 368 -31.56 12.64 -21.64
N PHE A 369 -32.15 11.99 -22.64
CA PHE A 369 -33.58 11.90 -22.84
C PHE A 369 -34.04 10.46 -22.66
N ARG A 370 -35.27 10.30 -22.20
CA ARG A 370 -35.95 9.01 -22.10
C ARG A 370 -37.30 9.07 -22.78
N SER A 371 -37.62 8.04 -23.55
CA SER A 371 -38.95 7.75 -24.05
C SER A 371 -39.42 6.40 -23.51
N THR A 372 -40.67 6.32 -23.09
CA THR A 372 -41.33 5.08 -22.64
C THR A 372 -42.48 4.67 -23.56
N ASP A 373 -42.65 5.38 -24.68
CA ASP A 373 -43.77 5.27 -25.63
C ASP A 373 -43.25 5.02 -27.06
N GLY A 374 -42.14 4.29 -27.19
CA GLY A 374 -41.60 3.91 -28.50
C GLY A 374 -41.00 5.07 -29.32
N GLY A 375 -40.72 6.20 -28.68
CA GLY A 375 -40.15 7.39 -29.31
C GLY A 375 -41.15 8.50 -29.60
N GLU A 376 -42.44 8.28 -29.35
CA GLU A 376 -43.48 9.30 -29.57
C GLU A 376 -43.25 10.56 -28.75
N SER A 377 -42.76 10.43 -27.50
CA SER A 377 -42.37 11.57 -26.69
C SER A 377 -41.12 11.32 -25.86
N TRP A 378 -40.31 12.37 -25.73
CA TRP A 378 -39.07 12.37 -24.97
C TRP A 378 -39.17 13.31 -23.78
N ILE A 379 -38.77 12.81 -22.62
CA ILE A 379 -38.57 13.63 -21.43
C ILE A 379 -37.08 13.76 -21.15
N THR A 380 -36.65 14.97 -20.80
CA THR A 380 -35.28 15.16 -20.30
C THR A 380 -35.16 14.49 -18.94
N ILE A 381 -34.31 13.48 -18.83
CA ILE A 381 -33.95 12.89 -17.54
C ILE A 381 -32.62 13.53 -17.14
N GLY A 382 -32.71 14.64 -16.40
CA GLY A 382 -31.56 15.47 -16.08
C GLY A 382 -30.37 14.64 -15.59
N THR A 383 -29.23 14.79 -16.25
CA THR A 383 -27.94 14.47 -15.64
C THR A 383 -27.70 15.55 -14.61
N GLY A 384 -27.65 15.20 -13.32
CA GLY A 384 -27.53 16.16 -12.21
C GLY A 384 -26.61 17.32 -12.56
N SER A 385 -27.17 18.52 -12.65
CA SER A 385 -26.39 19.73 -12.92
C SER A 385 -25.55 20.02 -11.68
N LEU A 386 -24.22 19.91 -11.80
CA LEU A 386 -23.30 20.42 -10.79
C LEU A 386 -23.37 21.95 -10.83
N THR A 387 -24.06 22.55 -9.86
CA THR A 387 -23.96 23.99 -9.62
C THR A 387 -22.92 24.18 -8.51
N ILE A 388 -21.78 24.79 -8.82
CA ILE A 388 -20.79 25.18 -7.81
C ILE A 388 -21.37 26.39 -7.08
N VAL A 389 -21.67 26.25 -5.78
CA VAL A 389 -22.07 27.38 -4.93
C VAL A 389 -20.91 27.70 -3.99
N GLU A 390 -20.49 28.95 -4.00
CA GLU A 390 -19.38 29.46 -3.19
C GLU A 390 -19.82 29.55 -1.71
N HIS A 391 -19.27 28.69 -0.84
CA HIS A 391 -19.54 28.76 0.60
C HIS A 391 -18.34 29.41 1.31
N ARG A 392 -18.38 30.73 1.51
CA ARG A 392 -17.38 31.45 2.31
C ARG A 392 -17.50 31.05 3.78
N ILE A 393 -16.55 30.28 4.29
CA ILE A 393 -16.34 30.14 5.74
C ILE A 393 -15.34 31.24 6.16
N PRO A 394 -15.60 32.04 7.21
CA PRO A 394 -14.69 33.09 7.63
C PRO A 394 -13.35 32.49 8.09
N ALA A 395 -12.26 32.99 7.51
CA ALA A 395 -10.91 32.52 7.72
C ALA A 395 -10.45 32.64 9.18
N THR A 396 -10.04 31.53 9.77
CA THR A 396 -9.04 31.54 10.85
C THR A 396 -7.90 30.62 10.46
N ALA A 397 -6.81 31.27 10.07
CA ALA A 397 -5.43 30.78 9.89
C ALA A 397 -5.22 29.53 9.02
N GLU A 398 -4.49 29.77 7.93
CA GLU A 398 -3.95 28.84 6.92
C GLU A 398 -4.92 28.49 5.78
N GLY A 399 -4.57 29.05 4.61
CA GLY A 399 -5.40 29.14 3.43
C GLY A 399 -5.56 27.82 2.69
N SER A 400 -6.69 27.15 2.92
CA SER A 400 -7.28 26.26 1.92
C SER A 400 -8.72 26.71 1.64
N GLU A 401 -8.95 27.32 0.49
CA GLU A 401 -10.30 27.42 -0.07
C GLU A 401 -10.74 26.01 -0.47
N SER A 402 -11.65 25.43 0.31
CA SER A 402 -12.17 24.08 0.09
C SER A 402 -13.50 24.16 -0.65
N TRP A 403 -13.52 23.61 -1.87
CA TRP A 403 -14.71 23.46 -2.68
C TRP A 403 -15.27 22.04 -2.49
N THR A 404 -16.50 21.90 -2.00
CA THR A 404 -17.15 20.60 -1.86
C THR A 404 -18.31 20.43 -2.86
N PRO A 405 -18.19 19.53 -3.85
CA PRO A 405 -19.33 19.17 -4.70
C PRO A 405 -20.31 18.30 -3.90
N VAL A 406 -21.58 18.71 -3.85
CA VAL A 406 -22.68 17.93 -3.26
C VAL A 406 -23.41 17.18 -4.37
N ASN A 407 -23.39 15.85 -4.33
CA ASN A 407 -24.04 14.98 -5.30
C ASN A 407 -25.48 14.65 -4.84
N THR A 408 -26.50 15.14 -5.56
CA THR A 408 -27.91 14.89 -5.25
C THR A 408 -28.58 13.88 -6.19
N SER A 409 -28.04 12.66 -6.20
CA SER A 409 -28.67 11.39 -6.61
C SER A 409 -28.72 10.98 -8.09
N LEU A 410 -28.13 9.81 -8.37
CA LEU A 410 -28.83 8.62 -8.89
C LEU A 410 -28.11 7.35 -8.35
N PRO A 411 -28.85 6.31 -7.94
CA PRO A 411 -28.29 5.04 -7.49
C PRO A 411 -28.08 4.08 -8.67
N ASN A 412 -27.08 3.20 -8.52
CA ASN A 412 -26.80 2.02 -9.36
C ASN A 412 -26.13 2.29 -10.72
N THR A 413 -24.79 2.36 -10.71
CA THR A 413 -23.91 1.28 -11.19
C THR A 413 -22.48 1.69 -10.85
N VAL A 414 -21.95 1.20 -9.73
CA VAL A 414 -20.52 1.33 -9.41
C VAL A 414 -19.99 -0.08 -9.25
N VAL A 415 -19.31 -0.59 -10.28
CA VAL A 415 -18.30 -1.61 -10.03
C VAL A 415 -17.10 -0.85 -9.48
N ARG A 416 -16.90 -0.94 -8.16
CA ARG A 416 -15.71 -0.40 -7.50
C ARG A 416 -14.54 -1.30 -7.93
N SER A 417 -13.42 -0.69 -8.32
CA SER A 417 -12.18 -1.44 -8.55
C SER A 417 -11.71 -2.10 -7.26
N LEU A 418 -11.15 -3.29 -7.39
CA LEU A 418 -10.82 -4.16 -6.26
C LEU A 418 -9.46 -4.83 -6.45
N PHE A 419 -8.57 -4.44 -5.54
CA PHE A 419 -7.57 -5.18 -4.73
C PHE A 419 -6.84 -6.40 -5.27
N THR A 420 -5.58 -6.50 -4.84
CA THR A 420 -4.65 -7.52 -5.34
C THR A 420 -3.94 -8.32 -4.30
N TYR A 421 -3.64 -9.55 -4.69
CA TYR A 421 -3.09 -10.57 -3.85
C TYR A 421 -1.57 -10.61 -4.07
N SER A 422 -0.80 -10.19 -3.07
CA SER A 422 0.59 -10.60 -2.94
C SER A 422 0.65 -11.73 -1.92
N CYS A 423 0.94 -12.93 -2.39
CA CYS A 423 1.32 -14.05 -1.55
C CYS A 423 2.80 -13.89 -1.15
N TYR A 424 3.07 -13.20 -0.06
CA TYR A 424 4.36 -13.36 0.62
C TYR A 424 4.36 -14.71 1.32
N TYR A 425 4.93 -15.72 0.66
CA TYR A 425 5.50 -16.86 1.35
C TYR A 425 6.76 -16.39 2.07
N SER A 426 6.66 -16.12 3.36
CA SER A 426 7.85 -16.10 4.22
C SER A 426 8.31 -17.54 4.40
N HIS A 427 9.26 -17.99 3.59
CA HIS A 427 10.17 -19.04 4.02
C HIS A 427 11.22 -18.41 4.94
N PRO A 428 11.39 -18.91 6.18
CA PRO A 428 12.59 -18.64 6.94
C PRO A 428 13.70 -19.47 6.29
N ASP A 429 14.69 -18.78 5.73
CA ASP A 429 16.08 -19.24 5.49
C ASP A 429 16.63 -18.67 4.18
N SER A 430 17.20 -17.47 4.27
CA SER A 430 18.45 -17.18 3.57
C SER A 430 19.16 -16.02 4.26
N VAL A 431 20.17 -16.42 5.02
CA VAL A 431 21.39 -15.72 5.41
C VAL A 431 21.58 -14.37 4.70
N THR A 432 21.51 -13.29 5.48
CA THR A 432 22.14 -12.02 5.14
C THR A 432 23.63 -12.10 5.47
N PRO A 433 24.56 -11.87 4.52
CA PRO A 433 25.90 -11.42 4.86
C PRO A 433 25.88 -9.89 5.00
N LYS A 434 26.29 -9.45 6.20
CA LYS A 434 26.75 -8.14 6.65
C LYS A 434 26.97 -7.01 5.61
N PRO A 435 26.72 -5.74 6.01
CA PRO A 435 27.10 -4.58 5.23
C PRO A 435 28.62 -4.32 5.29
N LEU A 436 29.23 -4.08 4.13
CA LEU A 436 30.49 -3.34 4.00
C LEU A 436 30.20 -2.05 3.22
N ARG A 437 30.47 -0.90 3.86
CA ARG A 437 30.72 0.41 3.22
C ARG A 437 32.03 0.93 3.82
N PRO A 438 32.70 1.94 3.23
CA PRO A 438 32.89 2.26 1.82
C PRO A 438 34.40 2.45 1.50
N HIS A 439 34.81 2.40 0.23
CA HIS A 439 36.03 3.08 -0.19
C HIS A 439 35.72 3.98 -1.39
N HIS A 440 35.78 5.28 -1.12
CA HIS A 440 35.96 6.31 -2.12
C HIS A 440 37.31 6.10 -2.82
N SER A 441 37.28 6.00 -4.14
CA SER A 441 38.39 6.42 -4.99
C SER A 441 38.28 7.92 -5.19
N ASN A 442 39.32 8.67 -4.82
CA ASN A 442 39.76 9.88 -5.52
C ASN A 442 41.15 10.29 -4.97
N HIS A 443 42.11 10.28 -5.89
CA HIS A 443 43.50 10.79 -5.84
C HIS A 443 44.52 10.15 -4.91
#